data_AF-A0A8T4EKJ3-F1
#
_entry.id   AF-A0A8T4EKJ3-F1
#
_cell.length_a   1.000
_cell.length_b   1.000
_cell.length_c   1.000
_cell.angle_alpha   90.00
_cell.angle_beta   90.00
_cell.angle_gamma   90.00
#
_symmetry.space_group_name_H-M   'P 1'
#
loop_
_entity.id
_entity.type
_entity.pdbx_description
1 polymer ?
#
loop_
_entity_poly.entity_id
_entity_poly.type
_entity_poly.pdbx_seq_one_letter_code
_entity_poly.pdbx_strand_id
1 'polypeptide(L)'
;MMRLTLQRRLAAQVMGCSEKRIRFTEELDSVKEAITKADIKGLIKKGLVKKVPVRGISRYRARIRIVQKRKGRRRGHGTRKGKATSRLPSKEAWINKVRLQREALKSVKGKIEPKKYHELYMKIKGGFFRSKRHLMLYIEEQGIKK
;
A
#
# COMPACT_ATOMS: atom_id res chain seq x y z
N MET A 1 -28.81 31.30 -25.56
CA MET A 1 -27.84 30.36 -24.95
C MET A 1 -28.59 29.13 -24.44
N MET A 2 -28.21 27.94 -24.88
CA MET A 2 -28.96 26.69 -24.60
C MET A 2 -28.63 26.14 -23.21
N ARG A 3 -29.66 25.82 -22.40
CA ARG A 3 -29.51 25.36 -21.00
C ARG A 3 -29.78 23.86 -20.89
N LEU A 4 -28.70 23.05 -20.80
CA LEU A 4 -28.76 21.58 -20.68
C LEU A 4 -28.47 21.08 -19.25
N THR A 5 -28.81 21.88 -18.23
CA THR A 5 -28.49 21.57 -16.83
C THR A 5 -29.24 20.34 -16.33
N LEU A 6 -30.50 20.15 -16.75
CA LEU A 6 -31.30 18.98 -16.38
C LEU A 6 -30.71 17.70 -16.96
N GLN A 7 -30.43 17.68 -18.26
CA GLN A 7 -29.88 16.55 -18.97
C GLN A 7 -28.51 16.17 -18.41
N ARG A 8 -27.68 17.17 -18.07
CA ARG A 8 -26.38 16.95 -17.45
C ARG A 8 -26.51 16.35 -16.05
N ARG A 9 -27.44 16.85 -15.23
CA ARG A 9 -27.73 16.29 -13.90
C ARG A 9 -28.25 14.86 -13.96
N LEU A 10 -29.20 14.58 -14.86
CA LEU A 10 -29.77 13.25 -15.02
C LEU A 10 -28.74 12.25 -15.57
N ALA A 11 -27.93 12.67 -16.54
CA ALA A 11 -26.81 11.87 -17.05
C ALA A 11 -25.74 11.59 -15.98
N ALA A 12 -25.49 12.53 -15.06
CA ALA A 12 -24.58 12.35 -13.92
C ALA A 12 -25.08 11.28 -12.96
N GLN A 13 -26.37 11.33 -12.64
CA GLN A 13 -27.01 10.33 -11.80
C GLN A 13 -26.99 8.94 -12.44
N VAL A 14 -27.30 8.85 -13.74
CA VAL A 14 -27.33 7.57 -14.47
C VAL A 14 -25.92 6.96 -14.59
N MET A 15 -24.89 7.77 -14.85
CA MET A 15 -23.52 7.30 -15.06
C MET A 15 -22.65 7.27 -13.78
N GLY A 16 -23.21 7.64 -12.63
CA GLY A 16 -22.50 7.70 -11.35
C GLY A 16 -21.24 8.58 -11.42
N CYS A 17 -21.37 9.80 -11.94
CA CYS A 17 -20.24 10.74 -12.03
C CYS A 17 -20.67 12.19 -11.80
N SER A 18 -19.71 13.07 -11.52
CA SER A 18 -19.95 14.51 -11.45
C SER A 18 -20.45 15.06 -12.79
N GLU A 19 -21.34 16.04 -12.75
CA GLU A 19 -21.82 16.79 -13.93
C GLU A 19 -20.68 17.35 -14.78
N LYS A 20 -19.56 17.73 -14.15
CA LYS A 20 -18.35 18.24 -14.84
C LYS A 20 -17.71 17.21 -15.78
N ARG A 21 -17.99 15.92 -15.59
CA ARG A 21 -17.43 14.81 -16.38
C ARG A 21 -18.32 14.41 -17.55
N ILE A 22 -19.40 15.12 -17.81
CA ILE A 22 -20.35 14.78 -18.86
C ILE A 22 -20.10 15.71 -20.03
N ARG A 23 -19.86 15.11 -21.19
CA ARG A 23 -19.67 15.81 -22.44
C ARG A 23 -20.77 15.39 -23.41
N PHE A 24 -21.44 16.38 -23.97
CA PHE A 24 -22.38 16.21 -25.06
C PHE A 24 -21.63 16.30 -26.39
N THR A 25 -22.10 15.57 -27.39
CA THR A 25 -21.62 15.65 -28.78
C THR A 25 -22.29 16.86 -29.48
N GLU A 26 -21.98 17.09 -30.74
CA GLU A 26 -22.43 18.26 -31.53
C GLU A 26 -23.95 18.30 -31.77
N GLU A 27 -24.62 17.14 -31.80
CA GLU A 27 -26.09 17.03 -31.91
C GLU A 27 -26.79 17.38 -30.58
N LEU A 28 -26.91 18.67 -30.28
CA LEU A 28 -27.51 19.16 -29.05
C LEU A 28 -29.04 19.11 -29.04
N ASP A 29 -29.68 19.09 -30.21
CA ASP A 29 -31.14 19.13 -30.35
C ASP A 29 -31.78 17.82 -29.86
N SER A 30 -31.25 16.66 -30.26
CA SER A 30 -31.71 15.36 -29.76
C SER A 30 -31.46 15.17 -28.26
N VAL A 31 -30.45 15.84 -27.70
CA VAL A 31 -30.19 15.84 -26.25
C VAL A 31 -31.21 16.70 -25.53
N LYS A 32 -31.68 17.80 -26.14
CA LYS A 32 -32.67 18.71 -25.55
C LYS A 32 -34.02 18.03 -25.31
N GLU A 33 -34.47 17.23 -26.27
CA GLU A 33 -35.75 16.52 -26.24
C GLU A 33 -35.81 15.43 -25.17
N ALA A 34 -34.66 14.97 -24.67
CA ALA A 34 -34.61 13.98 -23.60
C ALA A 34 -34.97 14.58 -22.25
N ILE A 35 -36.11 14.16 -21.70
CA ILE A 35 -36.62 14.60 -20.40
C ILE A 35 -36.41 13.52 -19.34
N THR A 36 -36.52 12.23 -19.71
CA THR A 36 -36.49 11.13 -18.75
C THR A 36 -35.10 10.47 -18.63
N LYS A 37 -34.89 9.71 -17.54
CA LYS A 37 -33.67 8.89 -17.39
C LYS A 37 -33.57 7.77 -18.42
N ALA A 38 -34.70 7.30 -18.97
CA ALA A 38 -34.73 6.26 -19.99
C ALA A 38 -34.18 6.81 -21.33
N ASP A 39 -34.60 8.01 -21.72
CA ASP A 39 -34.12 8.69 -22.92
C ASP A 39 -32.61 8.91 -22.86
N ILE A 40 -32.12 9.38 -21.71
CA ILE A 40 -30.68 9.58 -21.48
C ILE A 40 -29.89 8.27 -21.55
N LYS A 41 -30.45 7.14 -21.07
CA LYS A 41 -29.82 5.81 -21.27
C LYS A 41 -29.75 5.46 -22.75
N GLY A 42 -30.77 5.79 -23.54
CA GLY A 42 -30.77 5.65 -25.00
C GLY A 42 -29.69 6.52 -25.67
N LEU A 43 -29.56 7.79 -25.26
CA LEU A 43 -28.54 8.71 -25.77
C LEU A 43 -27.11 8.30 -25.39
N ILE A 44 -26.92 7.71 -24.21
CA ILE A 44 -25.63 7.13 -23.80
C ILE A 44 -25.27 5.94 -24.69
N LYS A 45 -26.23 5.04 -24.98
CA LYS A 45 -26.01 3.91 -25.90
C LYS A 45 -25.67 4.37 -27.32
N LYS A 46 -26.32 5.43 -27.81
CA LYS A 46 -26.02 6.07 -29.10
C LYS A 46 -24.70 6.85 -29.10
N GLY A 47 -24.06 7.05 -27.93
CA GLY A 47 -22.79 7.76 -27.81
C GLY A 47 -22.90 9.29 -27.83
N LEU A 48 -24.10 9.86 -27.79
CA LEU A 48 -24.33 11.31 -27.79
C LEU A 48 -23.97 11.95 -26.44
N VAL A 49 -24.11 11.19 -25.35
CA VAL A 49 -23.68 11.58 -24.00
C VAL A 49 -22.49 10.72 -23.58
N LYS A 50 -21.34 11.35 -23.34
CA LYS A 50 -20.09 10.66 -22.99
C LYS A 50 -19.60 11.02 -21.59
N LYS A 51 -19.08 10.02 -20.88
CA LYS A 51 -18.37 10.18 -19.60
C LYS A 51 -16.89 10.41 -19.86
N VAL A 52 -16.40 11.62 -19.57
CA VAL A 52 -14.97 11.96 -19.63
C VAL A 52 -14.23 11.15 -18.56
N PRO A 53 -13.11 10.47 -18.87
CA PRO A 53 -12.32 9.75 -17.89
C PRO A 53 -11.80 10.68 -16.78
N VAL A 54 -11.55 10.15 -15.59
CA VAL A 54 -10.98 10.94 -14.50
C VAL A 54 -9.55 11.31 -14.86
N ARG A 55 -9.20 12.58 -14.71
CA ARG A 55 -7.80 13.01 -14.80
C ARG A 55 -7.05 12.54 -13.56
N GLY A 56 -6.27 11.47 -13.71
CA GLY A 56 -5.38 10.97 -12.66
C GLY A 56 -4.09 11.79 -12.53
N ILE A 57 -3.44 11.71 -11.37
CA ILE A 57 -2.11 12.30 -11.14
C ILE A 57 -1.04 11.22 -11.38
N SER A 58 -0.01 11.56 -12.17
CA SER A 58 1.09 10.63 -12.42
C SER A 58 1.91 10.35 -11.16
N ARG A 59 2.24 9.07 -10.94
CA ARG A 59 3.11 8.62 -9.84
C ARG A 59 4.57 8.43 -10.24
N TYR A 60 4.96 8.78 -11.47
CA TYR A 60 6.29 8.52 -12.03
C TYR A 60 7.44 9.01 -11.14
N ARG A 61 7.44 10.30 -10.76
CA ARG A 61 8.48 10.90 -9.90
C ARG A 61 8.52 10.26 -8.50
N ALA A 62 7.36 9.88 -7.96
CA ALA A 62 7.27 9.19 -6.67
C ALA A 62 7.90 7.79 -6.74
N ARG A 63 7.66 7.03 -7.82
CA ARG A 63 8.25 5.70 -8.05
C ARG A 63 9.78 5.78 -8.15
N ILE A 64 10.31 6.73 -8.93
CA ILE A 64 11.77 6.95 -9.02
C ILE A 64 12.37 7.22 -7.63
N ARG A 65 11.73 8.08 -6.84
CA ARG A 65 12.20 8.39 -5.47
C ARG A 65 12.20 7.15 -4.57
N ILE A 66 11.19 6.29 -4.68
CA ILE A 66 11.12 5.03 -3.91
C ILE A 66 12.25 4.08 -4.31
N VAL A 67 12.53 3.92 -5.60
CA VAL A 67 13.64 3.06 -6.08
C VAL A 67 14.98 3.55 -5.54
N GLN A 68 15.25 4.86 -5.60
CA GLN A 68 16.49 5.42 -5.03
C GLN A 68 16.57 5.23 -3.51
N LYS A 69 15.45 5.41 -2.79
CA LYS A 69 15.38 5.16 -1.33
C LYS A 69 15.60 3.70 -0.96
N ARG A 70 15.17 2.74 -1.78
CA ARG A 70 15.43 1.30 -1.59
C ARG A 70 16.91 0.97 -1.75
N LYS A 71 17.60 1.62 -2.69
CA LYS A 71 19.07 1.53 -2.87
C LYS A 71 19.89 2.23 -1.76
N GLY A 72 19.25 2.77 -0.72
CA GLY A 72 19.92 3.51 0.35
C GLY A 72 20.20 4.99 0.06
N ARG A 73 19.95 5.47 -1.17
CA ARG A 73 20.15 6.88 -1.55
C ARG A 73 19.02 7.77 -1.03
N ARG A 74 19.25 9.09 -0.92
CA ARG A 74 18.25 10.08 -0.43
C ARG A 74 17.71 9.77 1.00
N ARG A 75 18.58 9.27 1.88
CA ARG A 75 18.29 8.91 3.29
C ARG A 75 19.30 9.50 4.30
N GLY A 76 20.16 10.42 3.86
CA GLY A 76 21.20 11.05 4.69
C GLY A 76 20.63 11.96 5.78
N HIS A 77 21.48 12.39 6.71
CA HIS A 77 21.09 13.16 7.91
C HIS A 77 20.30 14.43 7.57
N GLY A 78 20.75 15.24 6.60
CA GLY A 78 20.06 16.48 6.20
C GLY A 78 18.66 16.29 5.61
N THR A 79 18.29 15.08 5.17
CA THR A 79 16.93 14.79 4.66
C THR A 79 15.96 14.32 5.75
N ARG A 80 16.46 14.04 6.96
CA ARG A 80 15.68 13.51 8.07
C ARG A 80 15.14 14.67 8.90
N LYS A 81 13.82 14.72 9.09
CA LYS A 81 13.15 15.74 9.92
C LYS A 81 12.71 15.23 11.29
N GLY A 82 12.43 13.93 11.43
CA GLY A 82 11.97 13.31 12.68
C GLY A 82 13.09 12.66 13.48
N LYS A 83 12.90 12.59 14.81
CA LYS A 83 13.77 11.85 15.74
C LYS A 83 13.89 10.37 15.33
N ALA A 84 14.98 9.72 15.72
CA ALA A 84 15.21 8.31 15.35
C ALA A 84 14.09 7.38 15.84
N THR A 85 13.62 7.60 17.06
CA THR A 85 12.51 6.86 17.69
C THR A 85 11.18 7.05 16.98
N SER A 86 10.94 8.20 16.34
CA SER A 86 9.73 8.44 15.53
C SER A 86 9.77 7.72 14.19
N ARG A 87 10.97 7.48 13.63
CA ARG A 87 11.13 6.78 12.34
C ARG A 87 11.12 5.25 12.50
N LEU A 88 11.60 4.76 13.64
CA LEU A 88 11.52 3.37 14.06
C LEU A 88 11.45 3.33 15.60
N PRO A 89 10.27 3.08 16.18
CA PRO A 89 10.12 2.97 17.62
C PRO A 89 11.00 1.86 18.20
N SER A 90 11.63 2.13 19.34
CA SER A 90 12.54 1.17 20.02
C SER A 90 11.84 -0.15 20.36
N LYS A 91 10.59 -0.07 20.84
CA LYS A 91 9.76 -1.24 21.15
C LYS A 91 9.46 -2.09 19.91
N GLU A 92 9.15 -1.46 18.78
CA GLU A 92 8.89 -2.17 17.53
C GLU A 92 10.14 -2.86 17.00
N ALA A 93 11.29 -2.16 17.04
CA ALA A 93 12.58 -2.74 16.68
C ALA A 93 12.93 -3.96 17.54
N TRP A 94 12.67 -3.88 18.85
CA TRP A 94 12.87 -4.99 19.79
C TRP A 94 11.94 -6.18 19.49
N ILE A 95 10.64 -5.92 19.29
CA ILE A 95 9.66 -6.95 18.95
C ILE A 95 10.07 -7.68 17.67
N ASN A 96 10.45 -6.95 16.62
CA ASN A 96 10.87 -7.53 15.35
C ASN A 96 12.14 -8.39 15.51
N LYS A 97 13.11 -7.92 16.31
CA LYS A 97 14.34 -8.68 16.61
C LYS A 97 14.03 -10.01 17.32
N VAL A 98 13.26 -9.95 18.40
CA VAL A 98 12.94 -11.13 19.23
C VAL A 98 12.08 -12.12 18.45
N ARG A 99 11.07 -11.65 17.69
CA ARG A 99 10.23 -12.52 16.86
C ARG A 99 11.05 -13.27 15.81
N LEU A 100 11.93 -12.57 15.09
CA LEU A 100 12.81 -13.19 14.10
C LEU A 100 13.74 -14.25 14.71
N GLN A 101 14.28 -13.98 15.89
CA GLN A 101 15.15 -14.94 16.59
C GLN A 101 14.36 -16.17 17.08
N ARG A 102 13.16 -15.97 17.64
CA ARG A 102 12.30 -17.09 18.09
C ARG A 102 11.80 -17.94 16.94
N GLU A 103 11.45 -17.32 15.81
CA GLU A 103 11.09 -18.04 14.59
C GLU A 103 12.26 -18.87 14.07
N ALA A 104 13.48 -18.30 14.07
CA ALA A 104 14.69 -19.04 13.73
C ALA A 104 14.93 -20.22 14.70
N LEU A 105 14.78 -20.02 16.00
CA LEU A 105 14.89 -21.08 17.00
C LEU A 105 13.82 -22.19 16.78
N LYS A 106 12.58 -21.81 16.43
CA LYS A 106 11.51 -22.75 16.12
C LYS A 106 11.87 -23.67 14.95
N SER A 107 12.56 -23.14 13.93
CA SER A 107 12.97 -23.94 12.75
C SER A 107 13.98 -25.06 13.09
N VAL A 108 14.73 -24.93 14.18
CA VAL A 108 15.72 -25.91 14.63
C VAL A 108 15.25 -26.76 15.81
N LYS A 109 14.00 -26.61 16.26
CA LYS A 109 13.45 -27.28 17.45
C LYS A 109 13.62 -28.80 17.43
N GLY A 110 13.50 -29.47 16.27
CA GLY A 110 13.65 -30.92 16.16
C GLY A 110 15.10 -31.43 16.24
N LYS A 111 16.10 -30.56 16.12
CA LYS A 111 17.53 -30.91 16.14
C LYS A 111 18.19 -30.62 17.49
N ILE A 112 17.46 -30.00 18.40
CA ILE A 112 17.94 -29.48 19.68
C ILE A 112 17.20 -30.18 20.82
N GLU A 113 17.90 -30.48 21.90
CA GLU A 113 17.30 -31.00 23.13
C GLU A 113 16.29 -29.98 23.73
N PRO A 114 15.12 -30.42 24.23
CA PRO A 114 14.09 -29.52 24.78
C PRO A 114 14.60 -28.56 25.87
N LYS A 115 15.51 -29.02 26.73
CA LYS A 115 16.13 -28.19 27.78
C LYS A 115 16.96 -27.04 27.19
N LYS A 116 17.85 -27.36 26.25
CA LYS A 116 18.68 -26.37 25.53
C LYS A 116 17.81 -25.40 24.71
N TYR A 117 16.70 -25.86 24.13
CA TYR A 117 15.75 -24.98 23.44
C TYR A 117 15.16 -23.92 24.40
N HIS A 118 14.76 -24.34 25.62
CA HIS A 118 14.22 -23.42 26.61
C HIS A 118 15.26 -22.39 27.08
N GLU A 119 16.50 -22.82 27.33
CA GLU A 119 17.59 -21.93 27.70
C GLU A 119 17.85 -20.87 26.61
N LEU A 120 17.92 -21.29 25.35
CA LEU A 120 18.08 -20.37 24.21
C LEU A 120 16.90 -19.40 24.11
N TYR A 121 15.68 -19.86 24.37
CA TYR A 121 14.50 -19.02 24.37
C TYR A 121 14.57 -17.93 25.46
N MET A 122 15.08 -18.25 26.65
CA MET A 122 15.29 -17.29 27.73
C MET A 122 16.45 -16.33 27.44
N LYS A 123 17.54 -16.81 26.83
CA LYS A 123 18.63 -15.94 26.34
C LYS A 123 18.15 -14.94 25.28
N ILE A 124 17.24 -15.36 24.38
CA ILE A 124 16.59 -14.45 23.43
C ILE A 124 15.73 -13.41 24.17
N LYS A 125 14.93 -13.82 25.17
CA LYS A 125 14.14 -12.88 26.00
C LYS A 125 15.03 -11.84 26.68
N GLY A 126 16.21 -12.25 27.15
CA GLY A 126 17.21 -11.36 27.77
C GLY A 126 18.03 -10.50 26.80
N GLY A 127 17.90 -10.69 25.48
CA GLY A 127 18.61 -9.88 24.49
C GLY A 127 20.07 -10.23 24.26
N PHE A 128 20.50 -11.42 24.68
CA PHE A 128 21.86 -11.91 24.50
C PHE A 128 22.29 -11.92 23.01
N PHE A 129 21.37 -12.28 22.11
CA PHE A 129 21.65 -12.37 20.68
C PHE A 129 21.45 -11.04 19.96
N ARG A 130 22.46 -10.65 19.17
CA ARG A 130 22.45 -9.41 18.37
C ARG A 130 21.62 -9.54 17.09
N SER A 131 21.63 -10.72 16.47
CA SER A 131 20.97 -11.01 15.19
C SER A 131 20.56 -12.48 15.09
N LYS A 132 19.76 -12.83 14.09
CA LYS A 132 19.47 -14.24 13.74
C LYS A 132 20.75 -15.04 13.48
N ARG A 133 21.74 -14.44 12.79
CA ARG A 133 23.02 -15.09 12.50
C ARG A 133 23.80 -15.41 13.77
N HIS A 134 23.84 -14.48 14.73
CA HIS A 134 24.52 -14.71 16.02
C HIS A 134 23.87 -15.89 16.77
N LEU A 135 22.54 -16.00 16.78
CA LEU A 135 21.85 -17.17 17.35
C LEU A 135 22.25 -18.48 16.65
N MET A 136 22.27 -18.49 15.31
CA MET A 136 22.61 -19.71 14.56
C MET A 136 24.06 -20.15 14.77
N LEU A 137 25.00 -19.19 14.82
CA LEU A 137 26.41 -19.42 15.10
C LEU A 137 26.59 -20.00 16.51
N TYR A 138 25.91 -19.43 17.50
CA TYR A 138 25.96 -19.92 18.88
C TYR A 138 25.46 -21.38 19.00
N ILE A 139 24.40 -21.74 18.27
CA ILE A 139 23.88 -23.11 18.24
C ILE A 139 24.87 -24.09 17.60
N GLU A 140 25.60 -23.63 16.58
CA GLU A 140 26.62 -24.40 15.87
C GLU A 140 27.87 -24.61 16.72
N GLU A 141 28.41 -23.54 17.32
CA GLU A 141 29.59 -23.60 18.21
C GLU A 141 29.37 -24.48 19.44
N GLN A 142 28.17 -24.44 20.02
CA GLN A 142 27.85 -25.22 21.20
C GLN A 142 27.53 -26.70 20.88
N GLY A 143 27.63 -27.13 19.62
CA GLY A 143 27.34 -28.50 19.19
C GLY A 143 25.92 -28.95 19.56
N ILE A 144 24.97 -28.01 19.61
CA ILE A 144 23.61 -28.27 20.12
C ILE A 144 22.74 -28.99 19.08
N LYS A 145 23.18 -28.98 17.81
CA LYS A 145 22.62 -29.84 16.78
C LYS A 145 23.13 -31.26 17.02
N LYS A 146 22.20 -32.19 17.25
CA LYS A 146 22.47 -33.62 17.09
C LYS A 146 22.94 -33.93 15.66
#